data_AF-A0A0F9T5Q0-F1
#
_entry.id   AF-A0A0F9T5Q0-F1
#
_cell.length_a   1.000
_cell.length_b   1.000
_cell.length_c   1.000
_cell.angle_alpha   90.00
_cell.angle_beta   90.00
_cell.angle_gamma   90.00
#
_symmetry.space_group_name_H-M   'P 1'
#
loop_
_entity.id
_entity.type
_entity.pdbx_description
1 polymer ?
#
loop_
_entity_poly.entity_id
_entity_poly.type
_entity_poly.pdbx_seq_one_letter_code
_entity_poly.pdbx_strand_id
1 'polypeptide(L)'
;MSTFDAESFMSQAVDGEMETRYTPIPDNNYVAMLSDKLTLREVNDSPVVDVLYIIDDEELRAKMDVEELIVKQSLFTDVNDDGRIAFGTNKNVKLGRLRAALGQNVAGQTWNFQMLAGAGPVRIKVGHRPDKNDPTIVYNEVNAVASMQAT
;
A
#
# COMPACT_ATOMS: atom_id res chain seq x y z
N MET A 1 -30.63 -4.83 9.67
CA MET A 1 -31.08 -3.45 9.40
C MET A 1 -30.34 -2.57 10.39
N SER A 2 -29.50 -1.66 9.90
CA SER A 2 -28.77 -0.75 10.78
C SER A 2 -29.72 0.32 11.29
N THR A 3 -29.82 0.47 12.61
CA THR A 3 -30.56 1.55 13.33
C THR A 3 -29.75 2.84 13.37
N PHE A 4 -28.83 3.04 12.41
CA PHE A 4 -28.01 4.24 12.34
C PHE A 4 -28.86 5.42 11.90
N ASP A 5 -29.08 6.37 12.81
CA ASP A 5 -29.75 7.63 12.54
C ASP A 5 -28.69 8.74 12.39
N ALA A 6 -28.61 9.30 11.18
CA ALA A 6 -27.63 10.33 10.84
C ALA A 6 -27.85 11.63 11.61
N GLU A 7 -29.10 11.97 11.94
CA GLU A 7 -29.42 13.22 12.65
C GLU A 7 -29.00 13.14 14.13
N SER A 8 -29.27 12.00 14.78
CA SER A 8 -28.77 11.73 16.13
C SER A 8 -27.25 11.61 16.19
N PHE A 9 -26.59 11.06 15.16
CA PHE A 9 -25.13 10.98 15.12
C PHE A 9 -24.48 12.37 15.04
N MET A 10 -25.01 13.25 14.19
CA MET A 10 -24.49 14.61 14.02
C MET A 10 -24.73 15.53 15.23
N SER A 11 -25.73 15.22 16.06
CA SER A 11 -26.04 15.94 17.29
C SER A 11 -25.43 15.33 18.55
N GLN A 12 -24.65 14.25 18.42
CA GLN A 12 -23.96 13.62 19.54
C GLN A 12 -22.87 14.54 20.08
N ALA A 13 -22.94 14.86 21.38
CA ALA A 13 -21.82 15.45 22.09
C ALA A 13 -20.75 14.38 22.33
N VAL A 14 -19.52 14.68 21.95
CA VAL A 14 -18.36 13.80 22.17
C VAL A 14 -17.45 14.48 23.20
N ASP A 15 -17.44 13.95 24.41
CA ASP A 15 -16.58 14.40 25.50
C ASP A 15 -15.30 13.56 25.52
N GLY A 16 -14.36 13.88 24.63
CA GLY A 16 -13.07 13.18 24.54
C GLY A 16 -12.14 13.78 23.50
N GLU A 17 -10.84 13.65 23.73
CA GLU A 17 -9.83 13.94 22.71
C GLU A 17 -9.75 12.76 21.74
N MET A 18 -9.87 13.05 20.45
CA MET A 18 -9.67 12.05 19.41
C MET A 18 -8.18 11.91 19.13
N GLU A 19 -7.71 10.69 18.93
CA GLU A 19 -6.33 10.47 18.54
C GLU A 19 -6.06 11.13 17.18
N THR A 20 -5.06 12.01 17.14
CA THR A 20 -4.72 12.78 15.93
C THR A 20 -3.65 12.09 15.08
N ARG A 21 -3.14 10.93 15.52
CA ARG A 21 -2.03 10.21 14.92
C ARG A 21 -2.33 8.73 14.89
N TYR A 22 -1.96 8.06 13.81
CA TYR A 22 -1.99 6.60 13.77
C TYR A 22 -0.71 6.07 14.42
N THR A 23 -0.85 5.02 15.24
CA THR A 23 0.31 4.26 15.69
C THR A 23 0.95 3.59 14.46
N PRO A 24 2.22 3.85 14.13
CA PRO A 24 2.87 3.24 12.99
C PRO A 24 3.10 1.75 13.24
N ILE A 25 3.02 0.94 12.17
CA ILE A 25 3.30 -0.48 12.23
C ILE A 25 4.81 -0.65 12.46
N PRO A 26 5.28 -1.49 13.39
CA PRO A 26 6.70 -1.64 13.67
C PRO A 26 7.52 -1.95 12.40
N ASP A 27 8.77 -1.46 12.31
CA ASP A 27 9.67 -1.81 11.20
C ASP A 27 10.04 -3.29 11.33
N ASN A 28 9.52 -4.11 10.41
CA ASN A 28 9.86 -5.51 10.30
C ASN A 28 9.51 -6.05 8.91
N ASN A 29 9.84 -7.32 8.70
CA ASN A 29 9.40 -8.10 7.56
C ASN A 29 8.07 -8.77 7.89
N TYR A 30 7.08 -8.56 7.03
CA TYR A 30 5.75 -9.11 7.17
C TYR A 30 5.34 -9.90 5.94
N VAL A 31 4.48 -10.88 6.13
CA VAL A 31 3.77 -11.54 5.03
C VAL A 31 2.52 -10.71 4.75
N ALA A 32 2.31 -10.34 3.49
CA ALA A 32 1.18 -9.52 3.09
C ALA A 32 0.59 -9.96 1.76
N MET A 33 -0.68 -9.64 1.57
CA MET A 33 -1.39 -9.75 0.30
C MET A 33 -1.75 -8.35 -0.20
N LEU A 34 -1.83 -8.17 -1.52
CA LEU A 34 -2.35 -6.93 -2.08
C LEU A 34 -3.87 -6.90 -1.92
N SER A 35 -4.41 -5.74 -1.54
CA SER A 35 -5.84 -5.49 -1.55
C SER A 35 -6.38 -5.45 -2.99
N ASP A 36 -7.68 -5.68 -3.14
CA ASP A 36 -8.38 -5.51 -4.42
C ASP A 36 -8.46 -4.04 -4.88
N LYS A 37 -8.18 -3.10 -3.96
CA LYS A 37 -8.22 -1.67 -4.23
C LYS A 37 -6.88 -1.16 -4.72
N LEU A 38 -6.84 -0.76 -5.99
CA LEU A 38 -5.77 0.06 -6.56
C LEU A 38 -6.27 1.47 -6.82
N THR A 39 -5.45 2.47 -6.49
CA THR A 39 -5.75 3.87 -6.82
C THR A 39 -4.67 4.44 -7.73
N LEU A 40 -5.11 5.10 -8.80
CA LEU A 40 -4.23 5.83 -9.71
C LEU A 40 -4.39 7.32 -9.41
N ARG A 41 -3.27 8.01 -9.22
CA ARG A 41 -3.20 9.45 -9.00
C ARG A 41 -2.14 10.05 -9.90
N GLU A 42 -2.28 11.32 -10.22
CA GLU A 42 -1.28 12.07 -10.98
C GLU A 42 -0.56 13.03 -10.03
N VAL A 43 0.77 12.99 -10.04
CA VAL A 43 1.61 13.87 -9.21
C VAL A 43 2.67 14.48 -10.12
N ASN A 44 2.62 15.80 -10.33
CA ASN A 44 3.53 16.54 -11.21
C ASN A 44 3.63 15.88 -12.60
N ASP A 45 2.47 15.68 -13.25
CA ASP A 45 2.33 15.07 -14.58
C ASP A 45 2.86 13.62 -14.69
N SER A 46 3.17 12.99 -13.55
CA SER A 46 3.62 11.60 -13.49
C SER A 46 2.53 10.71 -12.88
N PRO A 47 2.15 9.60 -13.55
CA PRO A 47 1.19 8.66 -12.98
C PRO A 47 1.81 7.90 -11.82
N VAL A 48 1.11 7.91 -10.69
CA VAL A 48 1.46 7.20 -9.46
C VAL A 48 0.38 6.18 -9.16
N VAL A 49 0.77 4.91 -9.10
CA VAL A 49 -0.11 3.82 -8.72
C VAL A 49 0.12 3.52 -7.25
N ASP A 50 -0.92 3.70 -6.44
CA ASP A 50 -0.93 3.33 -5.04
C ASP A 50 -1.48 1.91 -4.91
N VAL A 51 -0.66 1.02 -4.34
CA VAL A 51 -1.04 -0.34 -3.98
C VAL A 51 -1.14 -0.45 -2.46
N LEU A 52 -2.12 -1.21 -1.97
CA LEU A 52 -2.35 -1.45 -0.55
C LEU A 52 -1.97 -2.89 -0.22
N TYR A 53 -1.16 -3.06 0.82
CA TYR A 53 -0.80 -4.36 1.37
C TYR A 53 -1.57 -4.60 2.66
N ILE A 54 -2.24 -5.74 2.76
CA ILE A 54 -2.89 -6.24 3.96
C ILE A 54 -1.92 -7.24 4.59
N ILE A 55 -1.41 -6.91 5.78
CA ILE A 55 -0.50 -7.76 6.54
C ILE A 55 -1.30 -8.86 7.25
N ASP A 56 -0.85 -10.11 7.07
CA ASP A 56 -1.43 -11.27 7.73
C ASP A 56 -0.68 -11.56 9.04
N ASP A 57 -1.03 -10.82 10.09
CA ASP A 57 -0.49 -10.96 11.45
C ASP A 57 -1.61 -10.72 12.49
N GLU A 58 -2.09 -11.79 13.12
CA GLU A 58 -3.16 -11.74 14.14
C GLU A 58 -2.69 -11.07 15.44
N GLU A 59 -1.45 -11.30 15.87
CA GLU A 59 -0.94 -10.70 17.11
C GLU A 59 -0.77 -9.19 16.96
N LEU A 60 -0.29 -8.74 15.80
CA LEU A 60 -0.11 -7.32 15.53
C LEU A 60 -1.44 -6.60 15.37
N ARG A 61 -2.45 -7.24 14.74
CA ARG A 61 -3.83 -6.71 14.69
C ARG A 61 -4.40 -6.53 16.09
N ALA A 62 -4.26 -7.53 16.95
CA ALA A 62 -4.73 -7.46 18.33
C ALA A 62 -4.00 -6.39 19.15
N LYS A 63 -2.70 -6.17 18.92
CA LYS A 63 -1.91 -5.13 19.60
C LYS A 63 -2.28 -3.71 19.16
N MET A 64 -2.65 -3.53 17.90
CA MET A 64 -2.98 -2.23 17.33
C MET A 64 -4.48 -1.90 17.39
N ASP A 65 -5.32 -2.86 17.81
CA ASP A 65 -6.77 -2.75 17.88
C ASP A 65 -7.41 -2.28 16.56
N VAL A 66 -6.94 -2.88 15.45
CA VAL A 66 -7.42 -2.58 14.09
C VAL A 66 -7.96 -3.82 13.41
N GLU A 67 -8.98 -3.63 12.56
CA GLU A 67 -9.60 -4.70 11.76
C GLU A 67 -8.62 -5.27 10.72
N GLU A 68 -7.91 -4.38 10.02
CA GLU A 68 -6.93 -4.73 8.98
C GLU A 68 -5.65 -3.90 9.12
N LEU A 69 -4.50 -4.57 9.04
CA LEU A 69 -3.19 -3.91 8.99
C LEU A 69 -2.85 -3.54 7.55
N ILE A 70 -3.15 -2.31 7.16
CA ILE A 70 -2.97 -1.82 5.79
C ILE A 70 -1.73 -0.94 5.69
N VAL A 71 -0.84 -1.25 4.75
CA VAL A 71 0.30 -0.41 4.38
C VAL A 71 0.21 -0.02 2.91
N LYS A 72 0.33 1.28 2.63
CA LYS A 72 0.33 1.80 1.26
C LYS A 72 1.73 1.90 0.70
N GLN A 73 1.89 1.53 -0.57
CA GLN A 73 3.08 1.81 -1.36
C GLN A 73 2.71 2.59 -2.61
N SER A 74 3.36 3.73 -2.81
CA SER A 74 3.20 4.57 -4.00
C SER A 74 4.27 4.23 -5.04
N LEU A 75 3.85 3.84 -6.24
CA LEU A 75 4.69 3.47 -7.37
C LEU A 75 4.61 4.54 -8.45
N PHE A 76 5.65 5.37 -8.55
CA PHE A 76 5.82 6.26 -9.69
C PHE A 76 6.04 5.41 -10.95
N THR A 77 5.18 5.60 -11.94
CA THR A 77 5.18 4.84 -13.18
C THR A 77 5.76 5.71 -14.29
N ASP A 78 6.86 5.26 -14.89
CA ASP A 78 7.37 5.86 -16.11
C ASP A 78 6.47 5.49 -17.29
N VAL A 79 6.09 6.49 -18.08
CA VAL A 79 5.33 6.33 -19.34
C VAL A 79 6.11 6.88 -20.51
N ASN A 80 5.85 6.36 -21.71
CA ASN A 80 6.34 6.91 -22.98
C ASN A 80 5.41 8.04 -23.46
N ASP A 81 5.79 8.72 -24.54
CA ASP A 81 5.04 9.84 -25.14
C ASP A 81 3.59 9.48 -25.51
N ASP A 82 3.32 8.20 -25.83
CA ASP A 82 1.97 7.68 -26.13
C ASP A 82 1.13 7.37 -24.87
N GLY A 83 1.61 7.72 -23.67
CA GLY A 83 0.94 7.44 -22.38
C GLY A 83 0.98 5.97 -21.95
N ARG A 84 1.74 5.12 -22.65
CA ARG A 84 1.92 3.70 -22.33
C ARG A 84 3.08 3.49 -21.36
N ILE A 85 3.05 2.41 -20.58
CA ILE A 85 4.14 2.03 -19.67
C ILE A 85 5.48 1.98 -20.43
N ALA A 86 6.48 2.71 -19.92
CA ALA A 86 7.82 2.70 -20.46
C ALA A 86 8.59 1.43 -20.05
N PHE A 87 9.27 0.82 -21.02
CA PHE A 87 10.17 -0.30 -20.79
C PHE A 87 11.61 0.12 -21.10
N GLY A 88 12.59 -0.45 -20.41
CA GLY A 88 14.01 -0.22 -20.68
C GLY A 88 14.85 -0.01 -19.41
N THR A 89 16.12 0.34 -19.61
CA THR A 89 17.08 0.55 -18.54
C THR A 89 16.59 1.64 -17.57
N ASN A 90 16.58 1.33 -16.27
CA ASN A 90 16.14 2.21 -15.18
C ASN A 90 14.67 2.67 -15.22
N LYS A 91 13.83 2.07 -16.06
CA LYS A 91 12.39 2.38 -16.12
C LYS A 91 11.58 1.44 -15.24
N ASN A 92 10.63 2.00 -14.48
CA ASN A 92 9.65 1.23 -13.70
C ASN A 92 10.26 0.17 -12.76
N VAL A 93 11.46 0.40 -12.22
CA VAL A 93 12.21 -0.62 -11.45
C VAL A 93 11.42 -1.10 -10.22
N LYS A 94 10.75 -0.20 -9.50
CA LYS A 94 9.92 -0.57 -8.33
C LYS A 94 8.75 -1.46 -8.73
N LEU A 95 8.05 -1.10 -9.82
CA LEU A 95 6.97 -1.91 -10.38
C LEU A 95 7.49 -3.27 -10.86
N GLY A 96 8.66 -3.31 -11.51
CA GLY A 96 9.32 -4.54 -11.94
C GLY A 96 9.67 -5.47 -10.77
N ARG A 97 10.15 -4.93 -9.65
CA ARG A 97 10.41 -5.70 -8.41
C ARG A 97 9.14 -6.28 -7.82
N LEU A 98 8.06 -5.49 -7.73
CA LEU A 98 6.76 -5.98 -7.28
C LEU A 98 6.24 -7.10 -8.18
N ARG A 99 6.23 -6.88 -9.50
CA ARG A 99 5.82 -7.89 -10.47
C ARG A 99 6.68 -9.14 -10.37
N ALA A 100 7.99 -9.02 -10.17
CA ALA A 100 8.89 -10.17 -10.02
C ALA A 100 8.59 -10.96 -8.74
N ALA A 101 8.35 -10.26 -7.62
CA ALA A 101 7.96 -10.89 -6.35
C ALA A 101 6.64 -11.67 -6.46
N LEU A 102 5.72 -11.20 -7.30
CA LEU A 102 4.44 -11.86 -7.58
C LEU A 102 4.49 -12.89 -8.73
N GLY A 103 5.65 -13.11 -9.35
CA GLY A 103 5.79 -13.98 -10.53
C GLY A 103 5.10 -13.44 -11.80
N GLN A 104 4.77 -12.15 -11.83
CA GLN A 104 4.08 -11.46 -12.93
C GLN A 104 5.03 -10.68 -13.86
N ASN A 105 6.34 -10.78 -13.65
CA ASN A 105 7.37 -10.13 -14.49
C ASN A 105 7.98 -11.09 -15.51
N VAL A 106 7.12 -11.77 -16.28
CA VAL A 106 7.54 -12.76 -17.29
C VAL A 106 7.54 -12.13 -18.68
N ALA A 107 8.65 -12.26 -19.41
CA ALA A 107 8.77 -11.76 -20.76
C ALA A 107 7.78 -12.44 -21.71
N GLY A 108 7.12 -11.67 -22.57
CA GLY A 108 6.12 -12.18 -23.53
C GLY A 108 4.74 -12.47 -22.93
N GLN A 109 4.56 -12.35 -21.61
CA GLN A 109 3.24 -12.46 -20.99
C GLN A 109 2.54 -11.11 -20.98
N THR A 110 1.29 -11.08 -21.48
CA THR A 110 0.42 -9.90 -21.35
C THR A 110 0.16 -9.61 -19.88
N TRP A 111 0.36 -8.36 -19.47
CA TRP A 111 0.19 -7.93 -18.10
C TRP A 111 -0.59 -6.62 -18.03
N ASN A 112 -1.43 -6.48 -17.01
CA ASN A 112 -2.15 -5.24 -16.68
C ASN A 112 -2.23 -5.05 -15.16
N PHE A 113 -2.50 -3.82 -14.70
CA PHE A 113 -2.54 -3.49 -13.27
C PHE A 113 -3.63 -4.22 -12.47
N GLN A 114 -4.73 -4.64 -13.09
CA GLN A 114 -5.78 -5.39 -12.40
C GLN A 114 -5.29 -6.77 -11.94
N MET A 115 -4.23 -7.31 -12.55
CA MET A 115 -3.59 -8.54 -12.09
C MET A 115 -2.90 -8.40 -10.71
N LEU A 116 -2.72 -7.17 -10.20
CA LEU A 116 -2.20 -6.93 -8.85
C LEU A 116 -3.29 -7.02 -7.77
N ALA A 117 -4.55 -6.82 -8.12
CA ALA A 117 -5.67 -6.88 -7.19
C ALA A 117 -5.75 -8.28 -6.57
N GLY A 118 -5.71 -8.37 -5.23
CA GLY A 118 -5.75 -9.64 -4.51
C GLY A 118 -4.49 -10.50 -4.64
N ALA A 119 -3.43 -10.02 -5.30
CA ALA A 119 -2.23 -10.81 -5.58
C ALA A 119 -1.35 -11.01 -4.33
N GLY A 120 -0.73 -12.17 -4.20
CA GLY A 120 0.12 -12.52 -3.06
C GLY A 120 0.14 -14.04 -2.83
N PRO A 121 0.69 -14.49 -1.70
CA PRO A 121 1.37 -13.69 -0.68
C PRO A 121 2.76 -13.21 -1.13
N VAL A 122 3.22 -12.07 -0.59
CA VAL A 122 4.59 -11.54 -0.72
C VAL A 122 5.17 -11.21 0.65
N ARG A 123 6.50 -11.14 0.73
CA ARG A 123 7.18 -10.59 1.90
C ARG A 123 7.45 -9.11 1.69
N ILE A 124 6.94 -8.27 2.57
CA ILE A 124 7.21 -6.82 2.55
C ILE A 124 8.11 -6.44 3.71
N LYS A 125 8.98 -5.47 3.51
CA LYS A 125 9.67 -4.77 4.60
C LYS A 125 8.97 -3.44 4.84
N VAL A 126 8.31 -3.32 5.99
CA VAL A 126 7.71 -2.07 6.44
C VAL A 126 8.81 -1.22 7.08
N GLY A 127 8.82 0.07 6.79
CA GLY A 127 9.60 1.05 7.53
C GLY A 127 8.84 2.35 7.67
N HIS A 128 9.55 3.39 8.09
CA HIS A 128 8.96 4.65 8.50
C HIS A 128 9.52 5.82 7.71
N ARG A 129 8.62 6.71 7.28
CA ARG A 129 8.98 7.99 6.69
C ARG A 129 8.33 9.12 7.50
N PRO A 130 9.13 10.03 8.10
CA PRO A 130 8.57 11.20 8.74
C PRO A 130 7.92 12.13 7.71
N ASP A 131 6.90 12.88 8.13
CA ASP A 131 6.34 13.93 7.30
C ASP A 131 7.40 15.00 7.00
N LYS A 132 7.31 15.60 5.81
CA LYS A 132 8.28 16.61 5.36
C LYS A 132 8.15 17.93 6.13
N ASN A 133 6.94 18.25 6.59
CA ASN A 133 6.62 19.50 7.26
C ASN A 133 6.55 19.33 8.78
N ASP A 134 6.17 18.15 9.27
CA ASP A 134 6.19 17.80 10.70
C ASP A 134 6.83 16.42 10.96
N PRO A 135 8.12 16.36 11.32
CA PRO A 135 8.83 15.10 11.57
C PRO A 135 8.27 14.24 12.69
N THR A 136 7.38 14.78 13.54
CA THR A 136 6.72 14.03 14.60
C THR A 136 5.57 13.16 14.08
N ILE A 137 5.12 13.40 12.85
CA ILE A 137 4.16 12.56 12.13
C ILE A 137 4.95 11.51 11.34
N VAL A 138 4.71 10.23 11.63
CA VAL A 138 5.42 9.11 11.02
C VAL A 138 4.46 8.27 10.20
N TYR A 139 4.78 8.05 8.93
CA TYR A 139 3.99 7.21 8.02
C TYR A 139 4.65 5.86 7.77
N ASN A 140 3.83 4.82 7.64
CA ASN A 140 4.29 3.51 7.17
C ASN A 140 4.64 3.58 5.68
N GLU A 141 5.77 2.98 5.30
CA GLU A 141 6.19 2.83 3.90
C GLU A 141 6.71 1.42 3.65
N VAL A 142 6.51 0.92 2.43
CA VAL A 142 7.09 -0.36 1.99
C VAL A 142 8.46 -0.12 1.37
N ASN A 143 9.50 -0.47 2.11
CA ASN A 143 10.90 -0.30 1.71
C ASN A 143 11.37 -1.37 0.72
N ALA A 144 10.86 -2.60 0.84
CA ALA A 144 11.22 -3.70 -0.04
C ALA A 144 10.06 -4.69 -0.19
N VAL A 145 10.03 -5.38 -1.33
CA VAL A 145 9.09 -6.46 -1.63
C VAL A 145 9.92 -7.64 -2.15
N ALA A 146 9.65 -8.84 -1.64
CA ALA A 146 10.32 -10.07 -2.03
C ALA A 146 9.29 -11.20 -2.23
N SER A 147 9.63 -12.17 -3.08
CA SER A 147 8.84 -13.38 -3.28
C SER A 147 8.77 -14.19 -1.98
N MET A 148 7.66 -14.88 -1.77
CA MET A 148 7.51 -15.88 -0.69
C MET A 148 8.26 -17.17 -0.98
N GLN A 149 8.60 -17.44 -2.25
CA GLN A 149 9.43 -18.59 -2.61
C GLN A 149 10.91 -18.19 -2.50
N ALA A 150 11.62 -18.84 -1.59
CA ALA A 150 13.07 -18.77 -1.52
C ALA A 150 13.62 -19.25 -2.87
N THR A 151 14.35 -18.36 -3.57
CA THR A 151 15.19 -18.76 -4.70
C THR A 151 16.48 -19.39 -4.17
#